data_AF-A0A6I4V253-F1
#
_entry.id   AF-A0A6I4V253-F1
#
_cell.length_a   1.000
_cell.length_b   1.000
_cell.length_c   1.000
_cell.angle_alpha   90.00
_cell.angle_beta   90.00
_cell.angle_gamma   90.00
#
_symmetry.space_group_name_H-M   'P 1'
#
loop_
_entity.id
_entity.type
_entity.pdbx_description
1 polymer ?
#
loop_
_entity_poly.entity_id
_entity_poly.type
_entity_poly.pdbx_seq_one_letter_code
_entity_poly.pdbx_strand_id
1 'polypeptide(L)'
;MKKSLLSLFRLAGLIVTASFTFQEQTVQLLFEKAVESRNTRRVLASEDALTLGLCGTGLALPNPAGAGTCNVIVVGDHVFVIDAGGGRARNLDLMDRSPAAKVS
;
A
#
# COMPACT_ATOMS: atom_id res chain seq x y z
N MET A 1 -8.35 11.81 52.15
CA MET A 1 -8.36 12.42 50.80
C MET A 1 -6.99 12.34 50.11
N LYS A 2 -5.89 12.85 50.69
CA LYS A 2 -4.54 12.86 50.06
C LYS A 2 -4.00 11.47 49.64
N LYS A 3 -4.26 10.42 50.42
CA LYS A 3 -3.81 9.04 50.11
C LYS A 3 -4.52 8.41 48.90
N SER A 4 -5.80 8.73 48.71
CA SER A 4 -6.57 8.28 47.54
C SER A 4 -6.12 9.02 46.28
N LEU A 5 -5.82 10.32 46.39
CA LEU A 5 -5.25 11.11 45.30
C LEU A 5 -3.87 10.59 44.86
N LEU A 6 -2.99 10.25 45.82
CA LEU A 6 -1.70 9.62 45.52
C LEU A 6 -1.86 8.25 44.84
N SER A 7 -2.85 7.45 45.25
CA SER A 7 -3.11 6.16 44.64
C SER A 7 -3.58 6.30 43.19
N LEU A 8 -4.41 7.30 42.90
CA LEU A 8 -4.88 7.57 41.54
C LEU A 8 -3.72 7.98 40.63
N PHE A 9 -2.83 8.84 41.13
CA PHE A 9 -1.67 9.30 40.38
C PHE A 9 -0.67 8.17 40.09
N ARG A 10 -0.47 7.26 41.05
CA ARG A 10 0.36 6.06 40.85
C ARG A 10 -0.25 5.13 39.82
N LEU A 11 -1.56 4.91 39.87
CA LEU A 11 -2.25 4.07 38.91
C LEU A 11 -2.18 4.66 37.49
N ALA A 12 -2.42 5.96 37.35
CA ALA A 12 -2.29 6.66 36.08
C ALA A 12 -0.86 6.59 35.53
N GLY A 13 0.15 6.82 36.37
CA GLY A 13 1.55 6.71 35.97
C GLY A 13 1.92 5.31 35.48
N LEU A 14 1.40 4.27 36.14
CA LEU A 14 1.65 2.87 35.78
C LEU A 14 0.99 2.48 34.45
N ILE A 15 -0.20 3.02 34.17
CA ILE A 15 -0.89 2.84 32.88
C ILE A 15 -0.12 3.53 31.76
N VAL A 16 0.38 4.74 32.00
CA VAL A 16 1.16 5.50 31.01
C VAL A 16 2.45 4.77 30.67
N THR A 17 3.23 4.34 31.67
CA THR A 17 4.48 3.62 31.42
C THR A 17 4.26 2.30 30.70
N ALA A 18 3.23 1.54 31.07
CA ALA A 18 2.84 0.34 30.34
C ALA A 18 2.46 0.65 28.87
N SER A 19 1.70 1.72 28.63
CA SER A 19 1.31 2.12 27.27
C SER A 19 2.52 2.46 26.39
N PHE A 20 3.55 3.10 26.95
CA PHE A 20 4.78 3.40 26.23
C PHE A 20 5.65 2.16 25.94
N THR A 21 5.67 1.15 26.80
CA THR A 21 6.46 -0.07 26.56
C THR A 21 5.79 -1.07 25.60
N PHE A 22 4.45 -1.03 25.49
CA PHE A 22 3.67 -1.93 24.62
C PHE A 22 3.22 -1.29 23.29
N GLN A 23 3.82 -0.16 22.92
CA GLN A 23 3.44 0.62 21.75
C GLN A 23 3.57 -0.18 20.43
N GLU A 24 4.64 -0.98 20.28
CA GLU A 24 4.90 -1.81 19.10
C GLU A 24 3.75 -2.81 18.80
N GLN A 25 3.28 -3.53 19.82
CA GLN A 25 2.23 -4.55 19.66
C GLN A 25 0.85 -3.94 19.46
N THR A 26 0.59 -2.79 20.09
CA THR A 26 -0.70 -2.09 19.98
C THR A 26 -0.88 -1.47 18.60
N VAL A 27 0.22 -0.94 18.02
CA VAL A 27 0.21 -0.35 16.67
C VAL A 27 -0.06 -1.40 15.61
N GLN A 28 0.51 -2.61 15.70
CA GLN A 28 0.28 -3.66 14.70
C GLN A 28 -1.18 -4.10 14.63
N LEU A 29 -1.82 -4.34 15.79
CA LEU A 29 -3.23 -4.71 15.85
C LEU A 29 -4.14 -3.59 15.33
N LEU A 30 -3.85 -2.33 15.68
CA LEU A 30 -4.60 -1.18 15.16
C LEU A 30 -4.36 -0.96 13.66
N PHE A 31 -3.15 -1.22 13.17
CA PHE A 31 -2.80 -1.11 11.75
C PHE A 31 -3.52 -2.17 10.93
N GLU A 32 -3.53 -3.44 11.37
CA GLU A 32 -4.29 -4.49 10.70
C GLU A 32 -5.79 -4.14 10.63
N LYS A 33 -6.37 -3.66 11.73
CA LYS A 33 -7.77 -3.19 11.77
C LYS A 33 -8.02 -1.96 10.90
N ALA A 34 -7.07 -1.02 10.84
CA ALA A 34 -7.14 0.15 9.98
C ALA A 34 -7.01 -0.20 8.49
N VAL A 35 -6.18 -1.17 8.14
CA VAL A 35 -6.03 -1.69 6.77
C VAL A 35 -7.26 -2.50 6.37
N GLU A 36 -7.79 -3.33 7.27
CA GLU A 36 -8.99 -4.14 7.02
C GLU A 36 -10.26 -3.28 6.87
N SER A 37 -10.39 -2.21 7.66
CA SER A 37 -11.47 -1.22 7.50
C SER A 37 -11.31 -0.37 6.24
N ARG A 38 -10.07 -0.16 5.78
CA ARG A 38 -9.76 0.37 4.45
C ARG A 38 -9.67 -0.77 3.43
N ASN A 39 -10.65 -1.67 3.44
CA ASN A 39 -10.84 -2.66 2.39
C ASN A 39 -11.12 -1.94 1.05
N THR A 40 -10.05 -1.47 0.42
CA THR A 40 -9.99 -0.92 -0.94
C THR A 40 -10.29 -1.98 -2.01
N ARG A 41 -10.79 -3.16 -1.62
CA ARG A 41 -11.34 -4.17 -2.52
C ARG A 41 -12.56 -3.69 -3.30
N ARG A 42 -13.21 -2.58 -2.92
CA ARG A 42 -14.38 -2.04 -3.65
C ARG A 42 -14.11 -0.87 -4.58
N VAL A 43 -12.98 -0.18 -4.45
CA VAL A 43 -12.67 0.95 -5.35
C VAL A 43 -11.94 0.48 -6.62
N LEU A 44 -11.24 -0.67 -6.58
CA LEU A 44 -10.51 -1.22 -7.74
C LEU A 44 -11.35 -2.17 -8.62
N ALA A 45 -12.61 -2.41 -8.25
CA ALA A 45 -13.50 -3.36 -8.92
C ALA A 45 -14.79 -2.74 -9.43
N SER A 46 -14.90 -1.40 -9.42
CA SER A 46 -15.96 -0.71 -10.17
C SER A 46 -15.59 -0.70 -11.66
N GLU A 47 -16.56 -0.83 -12.55
CA GLU A 47 -16.32 -0.70 -14.00
C GLU A 47 -15.76 0.70 -14.35
N ASP A 48 -16.04 1.69 -13.51
CA ASP A 48 -15.54 3.06 -13.60
C ASP A 48 -14.24 3.32 -12.81
N ALA A 49 -13.59 2.26 -12.28
CA ALA A 49 -12.38 2.41 -11.49
C ALA A 49 -11.15 2.62 -12.38
N LEU A 50 -10.43 3.72 -12.17
CA LEU A 50 -9.11 3.93 -12.76
C LEU A 50 -8.06 3.24 -11.90
N THR A 51 -7.40 2.22 -12.46
CA THR A 51 -6.35 1.45 -11.81
C THR A 51 -5.01 1.75 -12.45
N LEU A 52 -4.03 2.22 -11.65
CA LEU A 52 -2.65 2.40 -12.07
C LEU A 52 -1.81 1.19 -11.63
N GLY A 53 -1.29 0.45 -12.60
CA GLY A 53 -0.27 -0.59 -12.41
C GLY A 53 1.11 -0.05 -12.76
N LEU A 54 2.12 -0.40 -11.96
CA LEU A 54 3.52 -0.04 -12.23
C LEU A 54 4.28 -1.29 -12.67
N CYS A 55 4.55 -1.45 -13.97
CA CYS A 55 5.34 -2.56 -14.53
C CYS A 55 6.86 -2.27 -14.52
N GLY A 56 7.23 -1.00 -14.38
CA GLY A 56 8.59 -0.53 -14.25
C GLY A 56 8.65 0.89 -13.72
N THR A 57 9.28 1.09 -12.57
CA THR A 57 9.44 2.41 -11.93
C THR A 57 10.76 3.08 -12.31
N GLY A 58 11.31 2.75 -13.50
CA GLY A 58 12.66 3.11 -13.93
C GLY A 58 13.07 4.53 -13.49
N LEU A 59 14.22 4.64 -12.83
CA LEU A 59 14.71 5.94 -12.39
C LEU A 59 15.37 6.66 -13.58
N ALA A 60 15.17 7.97 -13.72
CA ALA A 60 15.82 8.77 -14.77
C ALA A 60 17.36 8.87 -14.65
N LEU A 61 17.96 8.23 -13.64
CA LEU A 61 19.41 8.18 -13.46
C LEU A 61 20.03 7.13 -14.42
N PRO A 62 21.17 7.43 -15.07
CA PRO A 62 21.86 6.48 -15.94
C PRO A 62 22.43 5.33 -15.11
N ASN A 63 21.63 4.28 -14.95
CA ASN A 63 22.03 3.02 -14.35
C ASN A 63 22.17 1.97 -15.47
N PRO A 64 23.33 1.34 -15.66
CA PRO A 64 23.51 0.28 -16.66
C PRO A 64 22.65 -0.98 -16.38
N ALA A 65 22.17 -1.16 -15.15
CA ALA A 65 21.16 -2.18 -14.78
C ALA A 65 19.72 -1.62 -14.79
N GLY A 66 19.54 -0.41 -15.30
CA GLY A 66 18.30 0.36 -15.24
C GLY A 66 17.14 -0.33 -15.95
N ALA A 67 16.16 -0.75 -15.16
CA ALA A 67 14.82 -1.03 -15.66
C ALA A 67 14.26 0.23 -16.33
N GLY A 68 13.74 0.10 -17.55
CA GLY A 68 12.99 1.20 -18.16
C GLY A 68 11.67 1.48 -17.43
N THR A 69 11.13 2.68 -17.60
CA THR A 69 9.80 3.05 -17.08
C THR A 69 8.71 2.29 -17.83
N CYS A 70 7.67 1.89 -17.10
CA CYS A 70 6.49 1.21 -17.62
C CYS A 70 5.34 1.37 -16.63
N ASN A 71 4.29 2.05 -17.06
CA ASN A 71 3.06 2.27 -16.31
C ASN A 71 1.87 1.76 -17.12
N VAL A 72 0.86 1.23 -16.44
CA VAL A 72 -0.37 0.72 -17.04
C VAL A 72 -1.54 1.43 -16.38
N ILE A 73 -2.43 1.98 -17.18
CA ILE A 73 -3.70 2.50 -16.71
C ILE A 73 -4.81 1.61 -17.24
N VAL A 74 -5.63 1.07 -16.35
CA VAL A 74 -6.82 0.27 -16.69
C VAL A 74 -8.06 1.04 -16.26
N VAL A 75 -8.99 1.26 -17.20
CA VAL A 75 -10.28 1.92 -16.97
C VAL A 75 -11.34 1.11 -17.70
N GLY A 76 -12.23 0.43 -16.97
CA GLY A 76 -13.19 -0.51 -17.55
C GLY A 76 -12.50 -1.56 -18.43
N ASP A 77 -12.81 -1.54 -19.73
CA ASP A 77 -12.21 -2.41 -20.73
C ASP A 77 -11.01 -1.81 -21.47
N HIS A 78 -10.69 -0.55 -21.21
CA HIS A 78 -9.57 0.13 -21.84
C HIS A 78 -8.28 -0.08 -21.03
N VAL A 79 -7.22 -0.34 -21.77
CA VAL A 79 -5.86 -0.50 -21.26
C VAL A 79 -4.96 0.49 -21.99
N PHE A 80 -4.25 1.31 -21.22
CA PHE A 80 -3.22 2.22 -21.72
C PHE A 80 -1.87 1.85 -21.12
N VAL A 81 -0.89 1.57 -21.97
CA VAL A 81 0.50 1.36 -21.57
C VAL A 81 1.27 2.64 -21.84
N ILE A 82 1.79 3.26 -20.78
CA ILE A 82 2.55 4.51 -20.84
C ILE A 82 3.98 4.17 -20.47
N ASP A 83 4.89 4.43 -21.40
CA ASP A 83 6.26 3.94 -21.44
C ASP A 83 6.35 2.41 -21.53
N ALA A 84 7.24 1.93 -22.39
CA ALA A 84 7.53 0.51 -22.56
C ALA A 84 9.03 0.29 -22.58
N GLY A 85 9.69 0.75 -21.52
CA GLY A 85 11.14 0.67 -21.43
C GLY A 85 11.66 -0.78 -21.42
N GLY A 86 12.95 -0.94 -21.69
CA GLY A 86 13.58 -2.24 -21.91
C GLY A 86 13.27 -3.29 -20.84
N GLY A 87 12.88 -4.49 -21.30
CA GLY A 87 12.64 -5.66 -20.46
C GLY A 87 11.35 -5.62 -19.62
N ARG A 88 10.49 -4.62 -19.78
CA ARG A 88 9.26 -4.48 -18.97
C ARG A 88 8.04 -5.20 -19.55
N ALA A 89 8.05 -5.60 -20.82
CA ALA A 89 6.97 -6.37 -21.44
C ALA A 89 6.68 -7.69 -20.70
N ARG A 90 7.71 -8.36 -20.19
CA ARG A 90 7.53 -9.57 -19.36
C ARG A 90 6.87 -9.25 -18.02
N ASN A 91 7.19 -8.11 -17.41
CA ASN A 91 6.57 -7.70 -16.16
C ASN A 91 5.09 -7.36 -16.34
N LEU A 92 4.75 -6.76 -17.48
CA LEU A 92 3.37 -6.49 -17.87
C LEU A 92 2.57 -7.80 -18.00
N ASP A 93 3.15 -8.82 -18.62
CA ASP A 93 2.52 -10.12 -18.82
C ASP A 93 2.29 -10.90 -17.51
N LEU A 94 3.13 -10.67 -16.50
CA LEU A 94 3.02 -11.27 -15.17
C LEU A 94 1.99 -10.58 -14.26
N MET A 95 1.37 -9.47 -14.67
CA MET A 95 0.35 -8.81 -13.86
C MET A 95 -0.92 -9.67 -13.79
N ASP A 96 -1.51 -9.74 -12.60
CA ASP A 96 -2.69 -10.57 -12.27
C ASP A 96 -3.90 -10.29 -13.18
N ARG A 97 -4.01 -9.05 -13.69
CA ARG A 97 -4.85 -8.70 -14.84
C ARG A 97 -3.96 -8.38 -16.03
N SER A 98 -3.38 -9.38 -16.67
CA SER A 98 -2.52 -9.17 -17.85
C SER A 98 -3.28 -8.33 -18.88
N PRO A 99 -2.92 -7.06 -19.06
CA PRO A 99 -3.62 -6.17 -19.96
C PRO A 99 -3.37 -6.58 -21.42
N ALA A 100 -2.28 -7.33 -21.67
CA ALA A 100 -1.93 -7.89 -22.97
C ALA A 100 -2.99 -8.86 -23.50
N ALA A 101 -3.70 -9.57 -22.62
CA ALA A 101 -4.81 -10.45 -23.00
C ALA A 101 -6.05 -9.68 -23.49
N LYS A 102 -6.18 -8.37 -23.21
CA LYS A 102 -7.25 -7.51 -23.75
C LYS A 102 -6.87 -6.80 -25.05
N VAL A 103 -5.58 -6.82 -25.43
CA VAL A 103 -5.02 -6.08 -26.60
C VAL A 103 -4.69 -7.02 -27.78
N SER A 104 -4.90 -8.33 -27.63
CA SER A 104 -4.81 -9.33 -28.69
C SER A 104 -6.18 -9.77 -29.17
#